data_AF-A0A250JFF6-F1
#
_entry.id   AF-A0A250JFF6-F1
#
_cell.length_a   1.000
_cell.length_b   1.000
_cell.length_c   1.000
_cell.angle_alpha   90.00
_cell.angle_beta   90.00
_cell.angle_gamma   90.00
#
_symmetry.space_group_name_H-M   'P 1'
#
loop_
_entity.id
_entity.type
_entity.pdbx_description
1 polymer ?
#
loop_
_entity_poly.entity_id
_entity_poly.type
_entity_poly.pdbx_seq_one_letter_code
_entity_poly.pdbx_strand_id
1 'polypeptide(L)'
;MQQTPQSRELEVLAAARWRVAAVLTTATLVSYFGFILLVAYNKPLMGQQLVPGLSVGILLGALVIVAAWAFTGAYVWWANGRYDKTIRQLRR
;
A
#
# COMPACT_ATOMS: atom_id res chain seq x y z
N MET A 1 31.06 -18.45 15.88
CA MET A 1 30.24 -18.49 14.65
C MET A 1 30.46 -17.16 13.91
N GLN A 2 31.31 -17.16 12.88
CA GLN A 2 31.60 -15.97 12.07
C GLN A 2 30.42 -15.72 11.13
N GLN A 3 29.67 -14.64 11.36
CA GLN A 3 28.66 -14.17 10.43
C GLN A 3 29.37 -13.67 9.16
N THR A 4 29.18 -14.37 8.04
CA THR A 4 29.74 -14.00 6.74
C THR A 4 29.20 -12.62 6.32
N PRO A 5 30.01 -11.75 5.68
CA PRO A 5 29.61 -10.38 5.28
C PRO A 5 28.27 -10.32 4.52
N GLN A 6 27.98 -11.38 3.76
CA GLN A 6 26.76 -11.57 2.99
C GLN A 6 25.47 -11.60 3.84
N SER A 7 25.53 -12.09 5.09
CA SER A 7 24.37 -12.16 5.98
C SER A 7 23.88 -10.79 6.47
N ARG A 8 24.81 -9.85 6.77
CA ARG A 8 24.46 -8.48 7.19
C ARG A 8 23.84 -7.66 6.06
N GLU A 9 24.31 -7.82 4.82
CA GLU A 9 23.71 -7.12 3.68
C GLU A 9 22.27 -7.59 3.41
N LEU A 10 22.02 -8.89 3.55
CA LEU A 10 20.68 -9.47 3.43
C LEU A 10 19.75 -8.95 4.54
N GLU A 11 20.22 -8.82 5.78
CA GLU A 11 19.44 -8.25 6.89
C GLU A 11 19.08 -6.78 6.66
N VAL A 12 20.01 -5.95 6.15
CA VAL A 12 19.73 -4.54 5.85
C VAL A 12 18.72 -4.40 4.71
N LEU A 13 18.80 -5.26 3.70
CA LEU A 13 17.82 -5.32 2.61
C LEU A 13 16.45 -5.79 3.10
N ALA A 14 16.41 -6.80 3.96
CA ALA A 14 15.20 -7.31 4.57
C ALA A 14 14.52 -6.24 5.44
N ALA A 15 15.28 -5.49 6.24
CA ALA A 15 14.78 -4.40 7.08
C ALA A 15 14.19 -3.25 6.24
N ALA A 16 14.82 -2.91 5.12
CA ALA A 16 14.29 -1.90 4.18
C ALA A 16 12.97 -2.35 3.54
N ARG A 17 12.88 -3.64 3.15
CA ARG A 17 11.65 -4.24 2.61
C ARG A 17 10.53 -4.26 3.64
N TRP A 18 10.85 -4.60 4.90
CA TRP A 18 9.90 -4.63 5.99
C TRP A 18 9.30 -3.25 6.29
N ARG A 19 10.12 -2.19 6.27
CA ARG A 19 9.61 -0.82 6.48
C ARG A 19 8.59 -0.43 5.41
N VAL A 20 8.86 -0.73 4.14
CA VAL A 20 7.93 -0.36 3.07
C VAL A 20 6.68 -1.22 3.08
N ALA A 21 6.83 -2.54 3.28
CA ALA A 21 5.69 -3.42 3.50
C ALA A 21 4.81 -2.92 4.67
N ALA A 22 5.41 -2.55 5.81
CA ALA A 22 4.69 -2.04 6.96
C ALA A 22 3.92 -0.73 6.67
N VAL A 23 4.52 0.22 5.94
CA VAL A 23 3.84 1.47 5.54
C VAL A 23 2.65 1.18 4.64
N LEU A 24 2.80 0.30 3.65
CA LEU A 24 1.73 -0.05 2.73
C LEU A 24 0.61 -0.85 3.38
N THR A 25 0.96 -1.79 4.26
CA THR A 25 -0.01 -2.52 5.08
C THR A 25 -0.78 -1.54 5.94
N THR A 26 -0.10 -0.60 6.62
CA THR A 26 -0.75 0.42 7.44
C THR A 26 -1.66 1.31 6.60
N ALA A 27 -1.21 1.77 5.43
CA ALA A 27 -2.02 2.58 4.52
C ALA A 27 -3.29 1.85 4.06
N THR A 28 -3.15 0.57 3.70
CA THR A 28 -4.28 -0.29 3.30
C THR A 28 -5.26 -0.46 4.46
N LEU A 29 -4.77 -0.75 5.67
CA LEU A 29 -5.62 -0.91 6.85
C LEU A 29 -6.36 0.40 7.17
N VAL A 30 -5.68 1.55 7.13
CA VAL A 30 -6.29 2.86 7.38
C VAL A 30 -7.37 3.16 6.36
N SER A 31 -7.12 2.95 5.06
CA SER A 31 -8.14 3.15 4.04
C SER A 31 -9.33 2.21 4.21
N TYR A 32 -9.09 0.94 4.49
CA TYR A 32 -10.14 -0.07 4.66
C TYR A 32 -11.00 0.19 5.89
N PHE A 33 -10.37 0.32 7.07
CA PHE A 33 -11.10 0.59 8.31
C PHE A 33 -11.75 1.97 8.29
N GLY A 34 -11.09 2.99 7.72
CA GLY A 34 -11.67 4.32 7.57
C GLY A 34 -12.95 4.28 6.74
N PHE A 35 -12.94 3.59 5.60
CA PHE A 35 -14.14 3.42 4.78
C PHE A 35 -15.25 2.67 5.53
N ILE A 36 -14.92 1.55 6.19
CA ILE A 36 -15.89 0.79 6.98
C ILE A 36 -16.49 1.63 8.11
N LEU A 37 -15.68 2.39 8.83
CA LEU A 37 -16.12 3.29 9.89
C LEU A 37 -17.11 4.33 9.36
N LEU A 38 -16.80 4.99 8.25
CA LEU A 38 -17.74 5.94 7.64
C LEU A 38 -19.06 5.25 7.22
N VAL A 39 -19.00 4.06 6.62
CA VAL A 39 -20.19 3.30 6.22
C VAL A 39 -21.02 2.87 7.42
N ALA A 40 -20.37 2.44 8.51
CA ALA A 40 -21.03 1.94 9.70
C ALA A 40 -21.74 3.06 10.48
N TYR A 41 -21.02 4.16 10.74
CA TYR A 41 -21.46 5.23 11.64
C TYR A 41 -22.18 6.37 10.93
N ASN A 42 -21.92 6.60 9.63
CA ASN A 42 -22.47 7.76 8.91
C ASN A 42 -23.24 7.38 7.64
N LYS A 43 -24.21 6.47 7.81
CA LYS A 43 -25.12 6.04 6.74
C LYS A 43 -25.85 7.18 6.01
N PRO A 44 -26.33 8.25 6.67
CA PRO A 44 -27.02 9.35 5.98
C PRO A 44 -26.12 10.04 4.96
N LEU A 45 -24.85 10.28 5.31
CA LEU A 45 -23.87 10.90 4.42
C LEU A 45 -23.51 9.97 3.27
N MET A 46 -23.37 8.67 3.52
CA MET A 46 -23.12 7.66 2.47
C MET A 46 -24.28 7.50 1.49
N GLY A 47 -25.51 7.68 1.95
CA GLY A 47 -26.73 7.66 1.13
C GLY A 47 -27.02 8.97 0.41
N GLN A 48 -26.32 10.07 0.74
CA GLN A 48 -26.54 11.36 0.11
C GLN A 48 -26.22 11.28 -1.39
N GLN A 49 -27.22 11.62 -2.21
CA GLN A 49 -27.06 11.67 -3.66
C GLN A 49 -26.32 12.95 -4.06
N LEU A 50 -25.25 12.80 -4.82
CA LEU A 50 -24.53 13.90 -5.46
C LEU A 50 -25.15 14.22 -6.83
N VAL A 51 -25.53 13.16 -7.54
CA VAL A 51 -26.18 13.19 -8.86
C VAL A 51 -27.20 12.04 -8.86
N PRO A 52 -28.31 12.10 -9.63
CA PRO A 52 -29.23 10.96 -9.74
C PRO A 52 -28.47 9.66 -10.06
N GLY A 53 -28.58 8.67 -9.16
CA GLY A 53 -27.87 7.39 -9.28
C GLY A 53 -26.43 7.34 -8.72
N LEU A 54 -25.83 8.47 -8.33
CA LEU A 54 -24.51 8.54 -7.72
C LEU A 54 -24.59 9.07 -6.29
N SER A 55 -24.39 8.20 -5.31
CA SER A 55 -24.25 8.61 -3.90
C SER A 55 -22.79 8.90 -3.55
N VAL A 56 -22.60 9.67 -2.48
CA VAL A 56 -21.29 9.91 -1.86
C VAL A 56 -20.60 8.57 -1.54
N GLY A 57 -21.34 7.57 -1.08
CA GLY A 57 -20.78 6.25 -0.78
C GLY A 57 -20.28 5.48 -1.99
N ILE A 58 -20.98 5.57 -3.12
CA ILE A 58 -20.52 4.97 -4.39
C ILE A 58 -19.21 5.64 -4.84
N LEU A 59 -19.16 6.98 -4.79
CA LEU A 59 -17.97 7.74 -5.16
C LEU A 59 -16.78 7.41 -4.24
N LEU A 60 -16.99 7.41 -2.92
CA LEU A 60 -15.95 7.06 -1.95
C LEU A 60 -15.47 5.62 -2.12
N GLY A 61 -16.38 4.67 -2.33
CA GLY A 61 -16.03 3.27 -2.58
C GLY A 61 -15.14 3.12 -3.82
N ALA A 62 -15.50 3.79 -4.92
CA ALA A 62 -14.67 3.82 -6.12
C ALA A 62 -13.28 4.42 -5.85
N LEU A 63 -13.21 5.50 -5.08
CA LEU A 63 -11.95 6.14 -4.70
C LEU A 63 -11.06 5.22 -3.86
N VAL A 64 -11.64 4.44 -2.94
CA VAL A 64 -10.91 3.42 -2.16
C VAL A 64 -10.34 2.32 -3.05
N ILE A 65 -11.09 1.86 -4.05
CA ILE A 65 -10.61 0.86 -5.02
C ILE A 65 -9.40 1.41 -5.81
N VAL A 66 -9.51 2.64 -6.33
CA VAL A 66 -8.40 3.29 -7.04
C VAL A 66 -7.19 3.46 -6.13
N ALA A 67 -7.39 3.86 -4.87
CA ALA A 67 -6.31 3.98 -3.89
C ALA A 67 -5.63 2.62 -3.62
N ALA A 68 -6.40 1.53 -3.52
CA ALA A 68 -5.84 0.18 -3.33
C ALA A 68 -4.93 -0.23 -4.50
N TRP A 69 -5.34 0.05 -5.74
CA TRP A 69 -4.51 -0.16 -6.92
C TRP A 69 -3.28 0.74 -6.92
N ALA A 70 -3.42 2.01 -6.54
CA ALA A 70 -2.30 2.94 -6.45
C ALA A 70 -1.26 2.48 -5.40
N PHE A 71 -1.70 2.03 -4.23
CA PHE A 71 -0.81 1.47 -3.20
C PHE A 71 -0.11 0.20 -3.69
N THR A 72 -0.84 -0.70 -4.34
CA THR A 72 -0.26 -1.92 -4.91
C THR A 72 0.76 -1.59 -6.00
N GLY A 73 0.45 -0.65 -6.90
CA GLY A 73 1.37 -0.20 -7.95
C GLY A 73 2.61 0.49 -7.38
N ALA A 74 2.45 1.38 -6.41
CA ALA A 74 3.54 2.04 -5.71
C ALA A 74 4.46 1.03 -5.00
N TYR A 75 3.89 0.00 -4.37
CA TYR A 75 4.65 -1.10 -3.78
C TYR A 75 5.48 -1.83 -4.83
N VAL A 76 4.84 -2.27 -5.93
CA VAL A 76 5.50 -3.03 -6.99
C VAL A 76 6.62 -2.21 -7.63
N TRP A 77 6.36 -0.93 -7.91
CA TRP A 77 7.37 -0.02 -8.46
C TRP A 77 8.57 0.14 -7.52
N TRP A 78 8.32 0.35 -6.23
CA TRP A 78 9.38 0.46 -5.22
C TRP A 78 10.16 -0.86 -5.05
N ALA A 79 9.45 -1.99 -4.94
CA ALA A 79 10.05 -3.31 -4.79
C ALA A 79 10.92 -3.66 -6.00
N ASN A 80 10.44 -3.36 -7.21
CA ASN A 80 11.20 -3.55 -8.45
C ASN A 80 12.40 -2.60 -8.52
N GLY A 81 12.28 -1.35 -8.08
CA GLY A 81 13.38 -0.39 -8.05
C GLY A 81 14.52 -0.77 -7.09
N ARG A 82 14.23 -1.47 -5.99
CA ARG A 82 15.27 -2.02 -5.09
C ARG A 82 15.94 -3.25 -5.70
N TYR A 83 15.19 -4.07 -6.45
CA TYR A 83 15.70 -5.27 -7.12
C TYR A 83 16.66 -4.93 -8.28
N ASP A 84 16.33 -3.88 -9.05
CA ASP A 84 17.10 -3.49 -10.24
C ASP A 84 18.47 -2.89 -9.87
N LYS A 85 18.59 -2.24 -8.71
CA LYS A 85 19.89 -1.78 -8.17
C LYS A 85 20.85 -2.93 -7.87
N THR A 86 20.34 -4.08 -7.42
CA THR A 86 21.16 -5.24 -7.07
C THR A 86 21.59 -6.03 -8.30
N ILE A 87 20.70 -6.23 -9.29
CA ILE A 87 21.03 -6.92 -10.54
C ILE A 87 22.11 -6.16 -11.34
N ARG A 88 22.06 -4.83 -11.33
CA ARG A 88 23.02 -3.99 -12.07
C ARG A 88 24.43 -3.98 -11.45
N GLN A 89 24.56 -4.33 -10.16
CA GLN A 89 25.86 -4.50 -9.50
C GLN A 89 26.47 -5.90 -9.71
N LEU A 90 25.65 -6.93 -9.96
CA LEU A 90 26.11 -8.30 -10.19
C LEU A 90 26.48 -8.62 -11.66
N ARG A 91 26.17 -7.72 -12.61
CA ARG A 91 26.51 -7.87 -14.04
C ARG A 91 27.81 -7.15 -14.45
N ARG A 92 28.63 -6.68 -13.50
CA ARG A 92 29.98 -6.16 -13.79
C ARG A 92 31.04 -7.01 -13.13
#